data_AF-A0A7H8KPV7-F1
#
_entry.id   AF-A0A7H8KPV7-F1
#
_cell.length_a   1.000
_cell.length_b   1.000
_cell.length_c   1.000
_cell.angle_alpha   90.00
_cell.angle_beta   90.00
_cell.angle_gamma   90.00
#
_symmetry.space_group_name_H-M   'P 1'
#
loop_
_entity.id
_entity.type
_entity.pdbx_description
1 polymer ?
#
loop_
_entity_poly.entity_id
_entity_poly.type
_entity_poly.pdbx_seq_one_letter_code
_entity_poly.pdbx_strand_id
1 'polypeptide(L)'
;MTVVPLDPASPASHAVGIDFDQTLVAHDDGWQDGRIYGKPIPGAIESLRALKQVRSVFIMTARPRRFHPAVAGWLREHSGLEALVDEDPERAYWQGDCLLVTNKKLGAAVYIDDRAVRFTGDWTTTLTQTRHAIGLPSAPVPHRC
;
A
#
# COMPACT_ATOMS: atom_id res chain seq x y z
N MET A 1 10.68 -11.91 -9.45
CA MET A 1 9.37 -11.51 -8.89
C MET A 1 8.34 -12.55 -9.32
N THR A 2 7.42 -12.98 -8.45
CA THR A 2 6.33 -13.86 -8.88
C THR A 2 5.41 -13.06 -9.80
N VAL A 3 5.09 -13.60 -10.97
CA VAL A 3 4.20 -12.93 -11.92
C VAL A 3 2.78 -13.40 -11.66
N VAL A 4 1.86 -12.46 -11.39
CA VAL A 4 0.43 -12.73 -11.21
C VAL A 4 -0.34 -12.20 -12.42
N PRO A 5 -0.62 -13.04 -13.43
CA PRO A 5 -1.42 -12.62 -14.59
C PRO A 5 -2.83 -12.25 -14.16
N LEU A 6 -3.52 -11.44 -14.97
CA LEU A 6 -4.93 -11.16 -14.76
C LEU A 6 -5.71 -12.43 -15.10
N ASP A 7 -6.45 -12.94 -14.12
CA ASP A 7 -7.24 -14.16 -14.24
C ASP A 7 -8.65 -13.89 -13.71
N PRO A 8 -9.68 -13.90 -14.57
CA PRO A 8 -11.08 -13.71 -14.17
C PRO A 8 -11.57 -14.67 -13.09
N ALA A 9 -10.96 -15.84 -12.95
CA ALA A 9 -11.31 -16.83 -11.92
C ALA A 9 -10.63 -16.56 -10.56
N SER A 10 -9.66 -15.63 -10.51
CA SER A 10 -8.89 -15.30 -9.30
C SER A 10 -9.10 -13.84 -8.92
N PRO A 11 -10.02 -13.52 -7.99
CA PRO A 11 -10.30 -12.15 -7.57
C PRO A 11 -9.06 -11.39 -7.07
N ALA A 12 -8.12 -12.10 -6.45
CA ALA A 12 -6.85 -11.53 -6.00
C ALA A 12 -5.98 -11.01 -7.15
N SER A 13 -6.16 -11.52 -8.37
CA SER A 13 -5.41 -11.04 -9.53
C SER A 13 -5.88 -9.67 -10.02
N HIS A 14 -7.05 -9.15 -9.64
CA HIS A 14 -7.61 -7.98 -10.33
C HIS A 14 -7.04 -6.64 -9.89
N ALA A 15 -6.41 -6.58 -8.71
CA ALA A 15 -6.05 -5.33 -8.08
C ALA A 15 -4.56 -5.18 -7.79
N VAL A 16 -4.11 -3.92 -7.74
CA VAL A 16 -2.84 -3.51 -7.13
C VAL A 16 -3.15 -2.80 -5.81
N GLY A 17 -2.52 -3.25 -4.73
CA GLY A 17 -2.56 -2.54 -3.45
C GLY A 17 -1.38 -1.58 -3.36
N ILE A 18 -1.62 -0.34 -2.98
CA ILE A 18 -0.56 0.68 -2.87
C ILE A 18 -0.68 1.33 -1.50
N ASP A 19 0.42 1.39 -0.75
CA ASP A 19 0.47 2.18 0.47
C ASP A 19 0.37 3.69 0.17
N PHE A 20 0.04 4.49 1.17
CA PHE A 20 -0.15 5.93 1.02
C PHE A 20 1.07 6.74 1.46
N ASP A 21 1.41 6.70 2.74
CA ASP A 21 2.39 7.58 3.36
C ASP A 21 3.82 7.13 3.03
N GLN A 22 4.67 8.01 2.52
CA GLN A 22 6.00 7.67 1.99
C GLN A 22 6.02 6.76 0.74
N THR A 23 4.84 6.33 0.26
CA THR A 23 4.68 5.57 -0.99
C THR A 23 4.09 6.42 -2.13
N LEU A 24 2.97 7.10 -1.87
CA LEU A 24 2.33 8.02 -2.82
C LEU A 24 2.56 9.49 -2.45
N VAL A 25 2.48 9.80 -1.16
CA VAL A 25 2.62 11.16 -0.62
C VAL A 25 3.89 11.24 0.23
N ALA A 26 4.69 12.28 0.04
CA ALA A 26 5.83 12.54 0.91
C ALA A 26 5.32 12.85 2.33
N HIS A 27 5.96 12.32 3.36
CA HIS A 27 5.47 12.47 4.74
C HIS A 27 6.65 12.67 5.69
N ASP A 28 7.46 13.69 5.37
CA ASP A 28 8.81 13.86 5.91
C ASP A 28 8.84 14.48 7.32
N ASP A 29 7.77 15.19 7.70
CA ASP A 29 7.65 15.89 8.99
C ASP A 29 6.86 15.06 10.05
N GLY A 30 6.66 13.76 9.81
CA GLY A 30 5.96 12.86 10.74
C GLY A 30 4.43 13.06 10.79
N TRP A 31 3.78 12.46 11.80
CA TRP A 31 2.31 12.26 11.85
C TRP A 31 1.45 13.53 11.83
N GLN A 32 1.91 14.66 12.39
CA GLN A 32 1.24 15.97 12.34
C GLN A 32 -0.29 15.93 12.58
N ASP A 33 -0.72 15.21 13.64
CA ASP A 33 -2.13 15.02 14.02
C ASP A 33 -3.03 14.44 12.91
N GLY A 34 -2.43 13.72 11.96
CA GLY A 34 -3.11 13.09 10.83
C GLY A 34 -3.35 14.03 9.64
N ARG A 35 -2.75 15.23 9.63
CA ARG A 35 -2.73 16.10 8.45
C ARG A 35 -2.03 15.40 7.27
N ILE A 36 -2.49 15.71 6.06
CA ILE A 36 -1.84 15.31 4.81
C ILE A 36 -1.29 16.60 4.20
N TYR A 37 -0.02 16.87 4.43
CA TYR A 37 0.67 18.10 4.00
C TYR A 37 1.65 17.83 2.84
N GLY A 38 1.94 16.56 2.58
CA GLY A 38 2.87 16.15 1.55
C GLY A 38 2.38 16.41 0.14
N LYS A 39 3.34 16.67 -0.74
CA LYS A 39 3.14 16.61 -2.18
C LYS A 39 3.28 15.16 -2.66
N PRO A 40 2.75 14.83 -3.85
CA PRO A 40 3.02 13.53 -4.44
C PRO A 40 4.51 13.29 -4.58
N ILE A 41 4.94 12.06 -4.27
CA ILE A 41 6.31 11.62 -4.57
C ILE A 41 6.51 11.65 -6.09
N PRO A 42 7.70 12.05 -6.59
CA PRO A 42 7.95 12.12 -8.03
C PRO A 42 7.59 10.82 -8.76
N GLY A 43 6.75 10.91 -9.80
CA GLY A 43 6.29 9.76 -10.58
C GLY A 43 5.11 8.98 -9.97
N ALA A 44 4.68 9.29 -8.75
CA ALA A 44 3.61 8.55 -8.08
C ALA A 44 2.26 8.69 -8.78
N ILE A 45 1.88 9.90 -9.20
CA ILE A 45 0.57 10.16 -9.83
C ILE A 45 0.52 9.59 -11.25
N GLU A 46 1.59 9.73 -12.02
CA GLU A 46 1.71 9.17 -13.36
C GLU A 46 1.62 7.65 -13.32
N SER A 47 2.33 7.02 -12.37
CA SER A 47 2.29 5.57 -12.16
C SER A 47 0.94 5.09 -11.69
N LEU A 48 0.30 5.79 -10.75
CA LEU A 48 -1.05 5.49 -10.28
C LEU A 48 -2.07 5.49 -11.43
N ARG A 49 -2.03 6.52 -12.28
CA ARG A 49 -2.89 6.62 -13.47
C ARG A 49 -2.61 5.48 -14.45
N ALA A 50 -1.35 5.16 -14.72
CA ALA A 50 -0.97 4.07 -15.63
C ALA A 50 -1.46 2.71 -15.10
N LEU A 51 -1.30 2.43 -13.80
CA LEU A 51 -1.79 1.20 -13.17
C LEU A 51 -3.31 1.09 -13.27
N LYS A 52 -4.03 2.21 -13.09
CA LYS A 52 -5.50 2.23 -13.16
C LYS A 52 -6.05 1.90 -14.55
N GLN A 53 -5.24 2.05 -15.61
CA GLN A 53 -5.62 1.64 -16.97
C GLN A 53 -5.60 0.11 -17.18
N VAL A 54 -4.89 -0.64 -16.33
CA VAL A 54 -4.65 -2.07 -16.56
C VAL A 54 -5.18 -2.97 -15.44
N ARG A 55 -5.41 -2.41 -14.24
CA ARG A 55 -5.94 -3.13 -13.07
C ARG A 55 -6.82 -2.20 -12.24
N SER A 56 -7.64 -2.80 -11.37
CA SER A 56 -8.22 -2.05 -10.26
C SER A 56 -7.12 -1.62 -9.29
N VAL A 57 -7.30 -0.50 -8.59
CA VAL A 57 -6.31 0.00 -7.64
C VAL A 57 -7.00 0.36 -6.34
N PHE A 58 -6.43 -0.08 -5.22
CA PHE A 58 -6.81 0.39 -3.90
C PHE A 58 -5.59 0.92 -3.15
N ILE A 59 -5.84 1.96 -2.37
CA ILE A 59 -4.88 2.56 -1.44
C ILE A 59 -5.11 1.93 -0.08
N MET A 60 -4.09 1.20 0.40
CA MET A 60 -4.10 0.53 1.69
C MET A 60 -3.26 1.33 2.67
N THR A 61 -3.89 2.01 3.61
CA THR A 61 -3.19 2.90 4.55
C THR A 61 -3.35 2.45 5.99
N ALA A 62 -2.28 2.60 6.79
CA ALA A 62 -2.35 2.45 8.25
C ALA A 62 -3.10 3.60 8.94
N ARG A 63 -3.43 4.69 8.21
CA ARG A 63 -4.21 5.81 8.75
C ARG A 63 -5.57 5.30 9.28
N PRO A 64 -5.97 5.70 10.50
CA PRO A 64 -7.28 5.36 11.04
C PRO A 64 -8.41 5.81 10.10
N ARG A 65 -9.52 5.04 10.08
CA ARG A 65 -10.66 5.24 9.18
C ARG A 65 -11.17 6.69 9.10
N ARG A 66 -11.15 7.41 10.22
CA ARG A 66 -11.55 8.84 10.29
C ARG A 66 -10.78 9.75 9.32
N PHE A 67 -9.59 9.35 8.85
CA PHE A 67 -8.77 10.10 7.90
C PHE A 67 -8.95 9.65 6.45
N HIS A 68 -9.62 8.53 6.19
CA HIS A 68 -9.81 8.02 4.83
C HIS A 68 -10.52 9.00 3.90
N PRO A 69 -11.52 9.81 4.34
CA PRO A 69 -12.09 10.86 3.49
C PRO A 69 -11.06 11.90 3.03
N ALA A 70 -10.09 12.26 3.89
CA ALA A 70 -9.02 13.20 3.54
C ALA A 70 -8.04 12.58 2.54
N VAL A 71 -7.69 11.30 2.71
CA VAL A 71 -6.87 10.55 1.74
C VAL A 71 -7.57 10.50 0.38
N ALA A 72 -8.86 10.17 0.35
CA ALA A 72 -9.65 10.16 -0.88
C ALA A 72 -9.71 11.56 -1.53
N GLY A 73 -9.87 12.62 -0.73
CA GLY A 73 -9.81 14.01 -1.22
C GLY A 73 -8.49 14.34 -1.89
N TRP A 74 -7.37 14.03 -1.21
CA TRP A 74 -6.01 14.24 -1.73
C TRP A 74 -5.77 13.48 -3.05
N LEU A 75 -6.22 12.22 -3.12
CA LEU A 75 -6.11 11.41 -4.34
C LEU A 75 -6.89 12.05 -5.50
N ARG A 76 -8.13 12.50 -5.27
CA ARG A 76 -8.92 13.18 -6.31
C ARG A 76 -8.23 14.46 -6.77
N GLU A 77 -7.77 15.28 -5.84
CA GLU A 77 -7.10 16.56 -6.13
C GLU A 77 -5.85 16.36 -7.00
N HIS A 78 -4.96 15.44 -6.64
CA HIS A 78 -3.69 15.28 -7.33
C HIS A 78 -3.75 14.38 -8.56
N SER A 79 -4.60 13.35 -8.53
CA SER A 79 -4.69 12.38 -9.63
C SER A 79 -5.79 12.68 -10.64
N GLY A 80 -6.82 13.43 -10.27
CA GLY A 80 -8.03 13.61 -11.10
C GLY A 80 -8.85 12.33 -11.28
N LEU A 81 -8.54 11.26 -10.55
CA LEU A 81 -9.29 10.01 -10.54
C LEU A 81 -10.32 10.04 -9.41
N GLU A 82 -11.49 9.47 -9.66
CA GLU A 82 -12.45 9.22 -8.58
C GLU A 82 -11.88 8.28 -7.53
N ALA A 83 -12.14 8.58 -6.26
CA ALA A 83 -11.73 7.78 -5.11
C ALA A 83 -12.91 7.58 -4.16
N LEU A 84 -13.04 6.39 -3.56
CA LEU A 84 -14.08 6.07 -2.58
C LEU A 84 -13.44 5.60 -1.28
N VAL A 85 -14.11 5.85 -0.16
CA VAL A 85 -13.75 5.24 1.13
C VAL A 85 -14.44 3.87 1.21
N ASP A 86 -13.73 2.87 1.71
CA ASP A 86 -14.30 1.55 1.92
C ASP A 86 -15.29 1.54 3.08
N GLU A 87 -16.56 1.31 2.74
CA GLU A 87 -17.68 1.21 3.68
C GLU A 87 -18.09 -0.26 3.96
N ASP A 88 -17.59 -1.21 3.18
CA ASP A 88 -17.97 -2.61 3.31
C ASP A 88 -17.07 -3.30 4.35
N PRO A 89 -17.58 -3.76 5.50
CA PRO A 89 -16.75 -4.40 6.52
C PRO A 89 -16.13 -5.73 6.04
N GLU A 90 -16.80 -6.45 5.14
CA GLU A 90 -16.42 -7.79 4.70
C GLU A 90 -15.66 -7.80 3.38
N ARG A 91 -15.38 -6.62 2.79
CA ARG A 91 -14.64 -6.57 1.52
C ARG A 91 -13.27 -7.21 1.67
N ALA A 92 -13.05 -8.27 0.88
CA ALA A 92 -11.80 -9.00 0.76
C ALA A 92 -11.06 -8.72 -0.57
N TYR A 93 -11.74 -8.20 -1.59
CA TYR A 93 -11.18 -7.94 -2.92
C TYR A 93 -11.72 -6.62 -3.49
N TRP A 94 -10.96 -6.02 -4.41
CA TRP A 94 -11.39 -4.81 -5.12
C TRP A 94 -11.40 -5.02 -6.64
N GLN A 95 -12.54 -4.74 -7.25
CA GLN A 95 -12.73 -4.72 -8.70
C GLN A 95 -13.63 -3.53 -9.04
N GLY A 96 -13.04 -2.41 -9.45
CA GLY A 96 -13.79 -1.18 -9.63
C GLY A 96 -13.08 -0.13 -10.47
N ASP A 97 -13.89 0.80 -10.98
CA ASP A 97 -13.42 1.84 -11.89
C ASP A 97 -12.83 3.07 -11.17
N CYS A 98 -13.07 3.21 -9.87
CA CYS A 98 -12.46 4.22 -9.02
C CYS A 98 -11.32 3.65 -8.17
N LEU A 99 -10.55 4.54 -7.55
CA LEU A 99 -9.65 4.19 -6.46
C LEU A 99 -10.47 3.85 -5.22
N LEU A 100 -10.05 2.84 -4.44
CA LEU A 100 -10.63 2.56 -3.13
C LEU A 100 -9.62 2.88 -2.04
N VAL A 101 -10.01 3.63 -1.01
CA VAL A 101 -9.20 3.88 0.19
C VAL A 101 -9.68 2.95 1.31
N THR A 102 -8.77 2.15 1.85
CA THR A 102 -9.07 1.18 2.91
C THR A 102 -7.87 1.03 3.86
N ASN A 103 -8.11 0.49 5.04
CA ASN A 103 -7.07 0.01 5.97
C ASN A 103 -7.10 -1.51 6.13
N LYS A 104 -7.86 -2.20 5.27
CA LYS A 104 -7.92 -3.67 5.25
C LYS A 104 -6.95 -4.23 4.21
N LYS A 105 -6.39 -5.40 4.53
CA LYS A 105 -5.60 -6.18 3.57
C LYS A 105 -6.54 -6.88 2.59
N LEU A 106 -6.73 -6.31 1.40
CA LEU A 106 -7.48 -6.92 0.32
C LEU A 106 -6.57 -7.81 -0.53
N GLY A 107 -7.11 -8.89 -1.11
CA GLY A 107 -6.38 -9.70 -2.09
C GLY A 107 -5.97 -8.87 -3.31
N ALA A 108 -4.69 -8.94 -3.67
CA ALA A 108 -4.09 -8.17 -4.74
C ALA A 108 -3.02 -8.97 -5.49
N ALA A 109 -2.77 -8.60 -6.75
CA ALA A 109 -1.73 -9.19 -7.57
C ALA A 109 -0.35 -8.81 -7.06
N VAL A 110 -0.22 -7.62 -6.48
CA VAL A 110 1.01 -7.10 -5.88
C VAL A 110 0.67 -5.97 -4.90
N TYR A 111 1.57 -5.74 -3.94
CA TYR A 111 1.57 -4.57 -3.06
C TYR A 111 2.80 -3.71 -3.34
N ILE A 112 2.61 -2.39 -3.38
CA ILE A 112 3.68 -1.38 -3.44
C ILE A 112 3.65 -0.64 -2.11
N ASP A 113 4.75 -0.67 -1.37
CA ASP A 113 4.81 -0.19 0.02
C ASP A 113 6.27 0.11 0.40
N ASP A 114 6.52 1.27 1.03
CA ASP A 114 7.86 1.74 1.40
C ASP A 114 8.57 0.85 2.44
N ARG A 115 7.80 0.06 3.21
CA ARG A 115 8.28 -0.76 4.33
C ARG A 115 8.12 -2.26 4.12
N ALA A 116 7.63 -2.70 2.97
CA ALA A 116 7.41 -4.12 2.72
C ALA A 116 8.71 -4.92 2.63
N VAL A 117 8.80 -5.99 3.43
CA VAL A 117 9.77 -7.08 3.24
C VAL A 117 9.12 -8.19 2.42
N ARG A 118 9.69 -8.50 1.27
CA ARG A 118 9.16 -9.54 0.37
C ARG A 118 9.52 -10.93 0.86
N PHE A 119 8.52 -11.73 1.24
CA PHE A 119 8.71 -13.15 1.49
C PHE A 119 8.85 -13.94 0.18
N THR A 120 9.88 -14.77 0.09
CA THR A 120 10.17 -15.61 -1.10
C THR A 120 10.28 -17.10 -0.77
N GLY A 121 9.70 -17.55 0.35
CA GLY A 121 9.74 -18.95 0.78
C GLY A 121 10.85 -19.30 1.76
N ASP A 122 11.73 -18.35 2.12
CA ASP A 122 12.81 -18.54 3.08
C ASP A 122 12.69 -17.57 4.27
N TRP A 123 12.43 -18.13 5.45
CA TRP A 123 12.29 -17.36 6.68
C TRP A 123 13.63 -16.88 7.25
N THR A 124 14.74 -17.57 7.01
CA THR A 124 16.04 -17.17 7.56
C THR A 124 16.51 -15.86 6.92
N THR A 125 16.43 -15.78 5.59
CA THR A 125 16.70 -14.54 4.85
C THR A 125 15.70 -13.46 5.20
N THR A 126 14.40 -13.79 5.23
CA THR A 126 13.34 -12.82 5.56
C THR A 126 13.52 -12.21 6.95
N LEU A 127 13.85 -13.04 7.96
CA LEU A 127 14.12 -12.57 9.31
C LEU A 127 15.33 -11.64 9.36
N THR A 128 16.40 -11.97 8.65
CA THR A 128 17.61 -11.13 8.57
C THR A 128 17.29 -9.74 8.00
N GLN A 129 16.54 -9.70 6.89
CA GLN A 129 16.08 -8.46 6.27
C GLN A 129 15.14 -7.67 7.19
N THR A 130 14.21 -8.37 7.83
CA THR A 130 13.25 -7.77 8.76
C THR A 130 13.96 -7.12 9.94
N ARG A 131 14.92 -7.82 10.56
CA ARG A 131 15.72 -7.29 11.67
C ARG A 131 16.45 -6.01 11.28
N HIS A 132 17.11 -6.02 10.12
CA HIS A 132 17.76 -4.82 9.60
C HIS A 132 16.76 -3.67 9.39
N ALA A 133 15.61 -3.94 8.76
CA ALA A 133 14.58 -2.93 8.48
C ALA A 133 13.99 -2.29 9.74
N ILE A 134 13.94 -3.02 10.86
CA ILE A 134 13.47 -2.49 12.17
C ILE A 134 14.62 -2.01 13.07
N GLY A 135 15.82 -1.80 12.53
CA GLY A 135 16.97 -1.22 13.24
C GLY A 135 17.70 -2.19 14.20
N LEU A 136 17.50 -3.50 14.06
CA LEU A 136 18.19 -4.52 14.85
C LEU A 136 19.38 -5.13 14.09
N PRO A 137 20.39 -5.67 14.80
CA PRO A 137 21.48 -6.42 14.16
C PRO A 137 20.97 -7.62 13.37
N SER A 138 21.56 -7.88 12.20
CA SER A 138 21.18 -8.95 11.27
C SER A 138 21.20 -10.36 11.86
N ALA A 139 22.08 -10.61 12.84
CA ALA A 139 22.10 -11.85 13.62
C ALA A 139 21.52 -11.62 15.04
N PRO A 140 20.90 -12.64 15.66
CA PRO A 140 20.64 -12.61 17.09
C PRO A 140 21.99 -12.45 17.82
N VAL A 141 22.10 -11.46 18.71
CA VAL A 141 23.25 -11.39 19.62
C VAL A 141 23.12 -12.61 20.54
N PRO A 142 24.14 -13.48 20.66
CA PRO A 142 24.09 -14.57 21.61
C PRO A 142 23.82 -13.99 23.00
N HIS A 143 22.73 -14.39 23.63
CA HIS A 143 22.49 -14.04 25.03
C HIS A 143 23.66 -14.62 25.84
N ARG A 144 24.49 -13.75 26.42
CA ARG A 144 25.42 -14.17 27.47
C ARG A 144 24.57 -14.37 28.72
N CYS A 145 24.37 -15.63 29.10
CA CYS A 145 23.91 -15.98 30.44
C CYS A 145 24.92 -15.50 31.49
#